data_AF-A0A2A2CDR1-F1
#
_entry.id   AF-A0A2A2CDR1-F1
#
_cell.length_a   1.000
_cell.length_b   1.000
_cell.length_c   1.000
_cell.angle_alpha   90.00
_cell.angle_beta   90.00
_cell.angle_gamma   90.00
#
_symmetry.space_group_name_H-M   'P 1'
#
loop_
_entity.id
_entity.type
_entity.pdbx_description
1 polymer ?
#
loop_
_entity_poly.entity_id
_entity_poly.type
_entity_poly.pdbx_seq_one_letter_code
_entity_poly.pdbx_strand_id
1 'polypeptide(L)'
;MAQHIKSHNSEVDPTIKRGRRSHVFKTDWFQHDLCTEEQAEWLIQCYRRRGYEFEKALSFDRRHWIISVRLPYSERPPRPSRTFQQRIWR
;
A
#
# COMPACT_ATOMS: atom_id res chain seq x y z
N MET A 1 37.48 -45.57 -31.97
CA MET A 1 37.15 -44.32 -32.68
C MET A 1 36.09 -43.59 -31.87
N ALA A 2 36.48 -42.59 -31.09
CA ALA A 2 35.58 -41.88 -30.17
C ALA A 2 35.00 -40.63 -30.86
N GLN A 3 33.68 -40.56 -30.98
CA GLN A 3 32.99 -39.43 -31.60
C GLN A 3 32.72 -38.36 -30.53
N HIS A 4 33.32 -37.19 -30.72
CA HIS A 4 33.12 -36.01 -29.90
C HIS A 4 31.86 -35.27 -30.35
N ILE A 5 30.76 -35.41 -29.61
CA ILE A 5 29.51 -34.70 -29.90
C ILE A 5 29.51 -33.40 -29.09
N LYS A 6 29.85 -32.31 -29.76
CA LYS A 6 29.80 -30.95 -29.22
C LYS A 6 28.35 -30.47 -29.29
N SER A 7 27.56 -30.73 -28.26
CA SER A 7 26.19 -30.23 -28.17
C SER A 7 26.20 -28.74 -27.79
N HIS A 8 26.38 -27.89 -28.79
CA HIS A 8 25.92 -26.50 -28.73
C HIS A 8 24.38 -26.54 -28.80
N ASN A 9 23.72 -26.29 -27.68
CA ASN A 9 22.33 -25.87 -27.70
C ASN A 9 22.22 -24.56 -26.92
N SER A 10 21.93 -23.53 -27.70
CA SER A 10 21.72 -22.14 -27.34
C SER A 10 20.93 -21.97 -26.06
N GLU A 11 21.55 -21.30 -25.10
CA GLU A 11 20.93 -20.68 -23.94
C GLU A 11 19.84 -19.71 -24.45
N VAL A 12 18.60 -20.18 -24.50
CA VAL A 12 17.46 -19.31 -24.76
C VAL A 12 17.15 -18.63 -23.43
N ASP A 13 17.85 -17.52 -23.19
CA ASP A 13 17.53 -16.59 -22.10
C ASP A 13 16.03 -16.26 -22.22
N PRO A 14 15.18 -16.66 -21.27
CA PRO A 14 13.77 -16.35 -21.35
C PRO A 14 13.68 -14.83 -21.23
N THR A 15 13.50 -14.14 -22.35
CA THR A 15 13.23 -12.71 -22.41
C THR A 15 12.08 -12.39 -21.46
N ILE A 16 12.44 -12.00 -20.23
CA ILE A 16 11.50 -11.60 -19.18
C ILE A 16 10.82 -10.37 -19.75
N LYS A 17 9.58 -10.53 -20.22
CA LYS A 17 8.74 -9.43 -20.70
C LYS A 17 8.58 -8.44 -19.57
N ARG A 18 9.47 -7.44 -19.54
CA ARG A 18 9.43 -6.36 -18.56
C ARG A 18 8.13 -5.61 -18.75
N GLY A 19 7.29 -5.58 -17.71
CA GLY A 19 6.35 -4.48 -17.57
C GLY A 19 4.97 -4.76 -17.00
N ARG A 20 4.80 -5.71 -16.07
CA ARG A 20 3.77 -5.51 -15.04
C ARG A 20 4.50 -5.04 -13.78
N ARG A 21 4.73 -3.73 -13.67
CA ARG A 21 5.21 -3.16 -12.41
C ARG A 21 4.15 -3.48 -11.36
N SER A 22 4.42 -4.47 -10.50
CA SER A 22 3.64 -4.69 -9.29
C SER A 22 3.58 -3.35 -8.58
N HIS A 23 2.37 -2.85 -8.34
CA HIS A 23 2.18 -1.63 -7.58
C HIS A 23 2.69 -1.92 -6.16
N VAL A 24 3.91 -1.49 -5.84
CA VAL A 24 4.48 -1.64 -4.51
C VAL A 24 3.76 -0.63 -3.63
N PHE A 25 2.75 -1.09 -2.89
CA PHE A 25 2.16 -0.30 -1.83
C PHE A 25 3.16 -0.22 -0.69
N LYS A 26 3.58 0.99 -0.32
CA LYS A 26 4.33 1.20 0.91
C LYS A 26 3.32 1.20 2.05
N THR A 27 3.68 0.65 3.20
CA THR A 27 2.83 0.72 4.38
C THR A 27 3.40 1.75 5.32
N ASP A 28 2.56 2.70 5.74
CA ASP A 28 2.92 3.72 6.71
C ASP A 28 1.91 3.72 7.85
N TRP A 29 2.31 4.29 8.98
CA TRP A 29 1.45 4.47 10.15
C TRP A 29 0.67 5.77 9.99
N PHE A 30 -0.64 5.65 9.82
CA PHE A 30 -1.55 6.78 9.85
C PHE A 30 -2.09 6.96 11.27
N GLN A 31 -1.79 8.09 11.88
CA GLN A 31 -2.30 8.45 13.20
C GLN A 31 -3.55 9.31 13.05
N HIS A 32 -4.63 8.91 13.73
CA HIS A 32 -5.83 9.74 13.88
C HIS A 32 -5.62 10.83 14.92
N ASP A 33 -6.34 11.93 14.77
CA ASP A 33 -6.45 12.97 15.79
C ASP A 33 -7.01 12.41 17.10
N LEU A 34 -6.85 13.17 18.18
CA LEU A 34 -7.37 12.83 19.50
C LEU A 34 -8.87 12.50 19.41
N CYS A 35 -9.21 11.22 19.57
CA CYS A 35 -10.59 10.75 19.46
C CYS A 35 -11.16 10.42 20.84
N THR A 36 -12.48 10.54 20.96
CA THR A 36 -13.21 10.04 22.14
C THR A 36 -13.25 8.51 22.15
N GLU A 37 -13.63 7.91 23.28
CA GLU A 37 -13.69 6.45 23.43
C GLU A 37 -14.60 5.78 22.39
N GLU A 38 -15.81 6.31 22.19
CA GLU A 38 -16.76 5.78 21.21
C GLU A 38 -16.21 5.83 19.77
N GLN A 39 -15.53 6.93 19.42
CA GLN A 39 -14.90 7.08 18.11
C GLN A 39 -13.76 6.08 17.91
N ALA A 40 -12.93 5.91 18.95
CA ALA A 40 -11.82 4.96 18.91
C ALA A 40 -12.33 3.52 18.74
N GLU A 41 -13.39 3.13 19.45
CA GLU A 41 -14.01 1.81 19.31
C GLU A 41 -14.60 1.59 17.91
N TRP A 42 -15.31 2.59 17.38
CA TRP A 42 -15.84 2.53 16.02
C TRP A 42 -14.71 2.37 14.98
N LEU A 43 -13.63 3.15 15.11
CA LEU A 43 -12.46 3.04 14.23
C LEU A 43 -11.84 1.63 14.31
N ILE A 44 -11.62 1.12 15.51
CA ILE A 44 -11.07 -0.23 15.73
C ILE A 44 -11.96 -1.28 15.06
N GLN A 45 -13.29 -1.18 15.21
CA GLN A 45 -14.20 -2.13 14.60
C GLN A 45 -14.17 -2.07 13.06
N CYS A 46 -14.13 -0.86 12.49
CA CYS A 46 -14.02 -0.65 11.05
C CYS A 46 -12.72 -1.22 10.47
N TYR A 47 -11.58 -0.97 11.12
CA TYR A 47 -10.28 -1.47 10.65
C TYR A 47 -10.11 -2.96 10.88
N ARG A 48 -10.62 -3.49 12.01
CA ARG A 48 -10.66 -4.93 12.27
C ARG A 48 -11.46 -5.68 11.22
N ARG A 49 -12.62 -5.16 10.80
CA ARG A 49 -13.43 -5.76 9.73
C ARG A 49 -12.68 -5.79 8.38
N ARG A 50 -11.81 -4.81 8.14
CA ARG A 50 -10.99 -4.70 6.92
C ARG A 50 -9.67 -5.48 7.01
N GLY A 51 -9.30 -5.99 8.19
CA GLY A 51 -8.07 -6.76 8.41
C GLY A 51 -6.79 -5.92 8.46
N TYR A 52 -6.88 -4.64 8.83
CA TYR A 52 -5.69 -3.79 9.00
C TYR A 52 -5.09 -3.91 10.40
N GLU A 53 -3.77 -3.76 10.49
CA GLU A 53 -3.05 -3.63 11.75
C GLU A 53 -3.32 -2.25 12.37
N PHE A 54 -3.61 -2.21 13.66
CA PHE A 54 -3.86 -0.97 14.39
C PHE A 54 -3.24 -1.04 15.80
N GLU A 55 -2.86 0.13 16.30
CA GLU A 55 -2.39 0.35 17.67
C GLU A 55 -3.33 1.34 18.37
N LYS A 56 -3.71 1.01 19.61
CA LYS A 56 -4.52 1.86 20.49
C LYS A 56 -3.64 2.34 21.63
N ALA A 57 -3.45 3.64 21.74
CA ALA A 57 -2.72 4.28 22.83
C ALA A 57 -3.63 5.27 23.57
N LEU A 58 -3.39 5.44 24.88
CA LEU A 58 -4.09 6.44 25.68
C LEU A 58 -3.27 7.73 25.68
N SER A 59 -3.94 8.88 25.48
CA SER A 59 -3.29 10.18 25.59
C SER A 59 -2.86 10.48 27.03
N PHE A 60 -1.90 11.38 27.21
CA PHE A 60 -1.37 11.78 28.52
C PHE A 60 -2.46 12.29 29.47
N ASP A 61 -3.43 13.02 28.94
CA ASP A 61 -4.55 13.57 29.70
C ASP A 61 -5.60 12.53 30.12
N ARG A 62 -5.43 11.26 29.70
CA ARG A 62 -6.34 10.11 29.93
C ARG A 62 -7.79 10.31 29.47
N ARG A 63 -8.09 11.42 28.78
CA ARG A 63 -9.42 11.74 28.25
C ARG A 63 -9.63 11.27 26.82
N HIS A 64 -8.55 11.15 26.07
CA HIS A 64 -8.59 10.86 24.64
C HIS A 64 -7.77 9.63 24.31
N TRP A 65 -8.19 8.95 23.25
CA TRP A 65 -7.48 7.84 22.66
C TRP A 65 -6.75 8.30 21.40
N ILE A 66 -5.59 7.71 21.17
CA ILE A 66 -4.79 7.87 19.96
C ILE A 66 -4.82 6.53 19.24
N ILE A 67 -5.31 6.54 18.00
CA ILE A 67 -5.41 5.35 17.16
C ILE A 67 -4.44 5.50 15.98
N SER A 68 -3.49 4.58 15.88
CA SER A 68 -2.57 4.48 14.76
C SER A 68 -2.92 3.26 13.94
N VAL A 69 -2.96 3.39 12.62
CA VAL A 69 -3.36 2.31 11.72
C VAL A 69 -2.34 2.16 10.60
N ARG A 70 -1.95 0.92 10.34
CA ARG A 70 -1.01 0.60 9.28
C ARG A 70 -1.75 0.51 7.95
N LEU A 71 -1.63 1.55 7.13
CA LEU A 71 -2.35 1.67 5.86
C LEU A 71 -1.38 1.56 4.67
N PRO A 72 -1.72 0.77 3.63
CA PRO A 72 -0.99 0.80 2.38
C PRO A 72 -1.26 2.13 1.66
N TYR A 73 -0.22 2.93 1.46
CA TYR A 73 -0.27 4.17 0.70
C TYR A 73 0.45 4.03 -0.65
N SER A 74 -0.09 4.71 -1.66
CA SER A 74 0.52 4.85 -2.97
C SER A 74 1.27 6.18 -3.04
N GLU A 75 2.59 6.17 -3.27
CA GLU A 75 3.37 7.40 -3.50
C GLU A 75 2.89 8.21 -4.70
N ARG A 76 2.20 7.54 -5.63
CA ARG A 76 1.64 8.21 -6.79
C ARG A 76 0.37 8.93 -6.38
N PRO A 77 0.22 10.22 -6.72
CA PRO A 77 -1.04 10.91 -6.50
C PRO A 77 -2.16 10.18 -7.26
N PRO A 78 -3.38 10.18 -6.71
CA PRO A 78 -4.53 9.64 -7.42
C PRO A 78 -4.66 10.34 -8.77
N ARG A 79 -4.98 9.58 -9.82
CA ARG A 79 -5.16 10.14 -11.15
C ARG A 79 -6.31 11.16 -11.06
N PRO A 80 -6.07 12.44 -11.36
CA PRO A 80 -7.10 13.46 -11.21
C PRO A 80 -8.28 13.14 -12.13
N SER A 81 -9.49 13.21 -11.60
CA SER A 81 -10.70 13.01 -12.37
C SER A 81 -10.89 14.17 -13.35
N ARG A 82 -11.28 13.86 -14.59
CA ARG A 82 -11.55 14.88 -15.62
C ARG A 82 -12.89 15.63 -15.41
N THR A 83 -13.69 15.21 -14.43
CA THR A 83 -15.07 15.66 -14.21
C THR A 83 -15.19 17.16 -14.00
N PHE A 84 -14.20 17.79 -13.35
CA PHE A 84 -14.21 19.23 -13.03
C PHE A 84 -13.03 20.00 -13.66
N GLN A 85 -12.30 19.39 -14.59
CA GLN A 85 -11.18 20.04 -15.28
C GLN A 85 -11.68 20.81 -16.50
N GLN A 86 -11.87 22.13 -16.39
CA GLN A 86 -12.17 22.95 -17.57
C GLN A 86 -10.89 23.24 -18.35
N ARG A 87 -10.97 23.26 -19.69
CA ARG A 87 -9.82 23.51 -20.59
C ARG A 87 -9.18 24.90 -20.42
N ILE A 88 -9.89 25.85 -19.82
CA ILE A 88 -9.45 27.23 -19.62
C ILE A 88 -8.37 27.32 -18.54
N TRP A 89 -8.39 26.42 -17.56
CA TRP A 89 -7.41 26.36 -16.46
C TRP A 89 -6.22 25.44 -16.77
N ARG A 90 -5.91 25.22 -18.06
CA ARG A 90 -4.77 24.41 -18.50
C ARG A 90 -3.48 25.19 -18.51
#